data_AF-A0A183DGC3-F1
#
_entry.id   AF-A0A183DGC3-F1
#
_cell.length_a   1.000
_cell.length_b   1.000
_cell.length_c   1.000
_cell.angle_alpha   90.00
_cell.angle_beta   90.00
_cell.angle_gamma   90.00
#
_symmetry.space_group_name_H-M   'P 1'
#
loop_
_entity.id
_entity.type
_entity.pdbx_description
1 polymer ?
#
loop_
_entity_poly.entity_id
_entity_poly.type
_entity_poly.pdbx_seq_one_letter_code
_entity_poly.pdbx_strand_id
1 'polypeptide(L)' 'MAREHKPSIIFIDEIDSLCSSRSDTESESARRIKTEFLVQMQGVGNDAEGILVLGATNIPWVLDAAIRRRFEVVFF' A
#
# COMPACT_ATOMS: atom_id res chain seq x y z
N MET A 1 16.45 3.33 0.42
CA MET A 1 15.98 4.69 0.80
C MET A 1 15.26 4.71 2.15
N ALA A 2 13.96 4.44 2.26
CA ALA A 2 13.24 4.57 3.56
C ALA A 2 13.79 3.66 4.67
N ARG A 3 14.23 2.44 4.32
CA ARG A 3 14.88 1.50 5.25
C ARG A 3 16.25 1.94 5.74
N GLU A 4 16.96 2.77 4.98
CA GLU A 4 18.29 3.28 5.34
C GLU A 4 18.19 4.57 6.16
N HIS A 5 17.07 5.29 6.06
CA HIS A 5 16.81 6.56 6.75
C HIS A 5 15.76 6.40 7.86
N LYS A 6 15.80 5.29 8.60
CA LYS A 6 14.91 5.09 9.74
C LYS A 6 15.21 6.13 10.85
N PRO A 7 14.19 6.71 11.51
CA PRO A 7 12.76 6.49 11.29
C PRO A 7 12.22 7.25 10.06
N SER A 8 11.35 6.61 9.30
CA SER A 8 10.79 7.18 8.05
C SER A 8 9.27 7.07 8.01
N ILE A 9 8.62 8.07 7.42
CA ILE A 9 7.18 8.04 7.13
C ILE A 9 6.99 8.04 5.62
N ILE A 10 6.20 7.10 5.11
CA ILE A 10 5.78 7.02 3.71
C ILE A 10 4.31 7.42 3.67
N PHE A 11 4.01 8.54 3.02
CA PHE A 11 2.65 9.01 2.81
C PHE A 11 2.23 8.75 1.36
N ILE A 12 1.06 8.14 1.20
CA ILE A 12 0.46 7.81 -0.09
C ILE A 12 -0.91 8.44 -0.13
N ASP A 13 -1.01 9.53 -0.87
CA ASP A 13 -2.31 10.13 -1.17
C ASP A 13 -3.00 9.36 -2.29
N GLU A 14 -4.33 9.40 -2.31
CA GLU A 14 -5.17 8.67 -3.28
C GLU A 14 -4.75 7.20 -3.44
N ILE A 15 -4.56 6.50 -2.32
CA ILE A 15 -4.04 5.12 -2.35
C ILE A 15 -4.93 4.17 -3.18
N ASP A 16 -6.21 4.48 -3.33
CA ASP A 16 -7.17 3.77 -4.18
C ASP A 16 -6.80 3.78 -5.67
N SER A 17 -6.08 4.78 -6.16
CA SER A 17 -5.56 4.81 -7.53
C SER A 17 -4.60 3.65 -7.83
N LEU A 18 -3.83 3.23 -6.82
CA LEU A 18 -2.88 2.12 -6.88
C LEU A 18 -3.46 0.80 -6.38
N CYS A 19 -4.46 0.86 -5.51
CA CYS A 19 -4.88 -0.23 -4.64
C CYS A 19 -6.36 -0.64 -4.82
N SER A 20 -7.02 -0.14 -5.86
CA SER A 20 -8.40 -0.51 -6.20
C SER A 20 -8.56 -2.01 -6.47
N SER A 21 -9.77 -2.52 -6.25
CA SER A 21 -10.15 -3.90 -6.57
C SER A 21 -9.85 -4.22 -8.03
N ARG A 22 -9.28 -5.40 -8.29
CA ARG A 22 -8.89 -5.83 -9.64
C ARG A 22 -10.10 -5.80 -10.58
N SER A 23 -10.04 -5.00 -11.64
CA SER A 23 -10.98 -5.07 -12.76
C SER A 23 -10.33 -5.81 -13.92
N ASP A 24 -11.09 -6.61 -14.68
CA ASP A 24 -10.56 -7.33 -15.86
C ASP A 24 -9.98 -6.39 -16.93
N THR A 25 -10.37 -5.11 -16.92
CA THR A 25 -9.86 -4.03 -17.76
C THR A 25 -8.57 -3.36 -17.25
N GLU A 26 -7.99 -3.81 -16.13
CA GLU A 26 -6.78 -3.21 -15.56
C GLU A 26 -5.53 -3.61 -16.37
N SER A 27 -4.68 -2.64 -16.68
CA SER A 27 -3.38 -2.85 -17.33
C SER A 27 -2.50 -3.84 -16.55
N GLU A 28 -1.81 -4.72 -17.27
CA GLU A 28 -0.77 -5.61 -16.73
C GLU A 28 0.25 -4.83 -15.87
N SER A 29 0.64 -3.64 -16.31
CA SER A 29 1.60 -2.78 -15.60
C SER A 29 1.07 -2.35 -14.24
N ALA A 30 -0.19 -1.94 -14.16
CA ALA A 30 -0.83 -1.54 -12.90
C ALA A 30 -0.92 -2.73 -11.93
N ARG A 31 -1.29 -3.92 -12.43
CA ARG A 31 -1.28 -5.17 -11.65
C ARG A 31 0.10 -5.50 -11.07
N ARG A 32 1.17 -5.32 -11.85
CA ARG A 32 2.55 -5.56 -11.38
C ARG A 32 2.97 -4.57 -10.30
N ILE A 33 2.70 -3.28 -10.50
CA ILE A 33 2.99 -2.23 -9.51
C ILE A 33 2.27 -2.51 -8.19
N LYS A 34 0.97 -2.83 -8.25
CA LYS A 34 0.16 -3.20 -7.07
C LYS A 34 0.73 -4.41 -6.34
N THR A 35 1.15 -5.43 -7.08
CA THR A 35 1.75 -6.64 -6.52
C THR A 35 3.07 -6.33 -5.81
N GLU A 36 3.95 -5.57 -6.46
CA GLU A 36 5.25 -5.19 -5.88
C GLU A 36 5.05 -4.34 -4.63
N PHE A 37 4.15 -3.35 -4.68
CA PHE A 37 3.79 -2.53 -3.53
C PHE A 37 3.35 -3.38 -2.33
N LEU A 38 2.48 -4.36 -2.57
CA LEU A 38 2.01 -5.28 -1.53
C LEU A 38 3.10 -6.18 -0.94
N VAL A 39 4.04 -6.63 -1.78
CA VAL A 39 5.19 -7.44 -1.34
C VAL A 39 6.12 -6.59 -0.47
N GLN A 40 6.38 -5.35 -0.85
CA GLN A 40 7.22 -4.43 -0.09
C GLN A 40 6.60 -4.06 1.26
N MET A 41 5.28 -3.86 1.32
CA MET A 41 4.54 -3.65 2.57
C MET A 41 4.59 -4.87 3.50
N GLN A 42 4.60 -6.09 2.95
CA GLN A 42 4.66 -7.32 3.74
C GLN A 42 6.06 -7.59 4.31
N GLY A 43 7.09 -6.93 3.79
CA GLY A 43 8.44 -6.98 4.35
C GLY A 43 9.08 -8.38 4.29
N VAL A 44 8.77 -9.19 3.28
CA VAL A 44 9.36 -10.54 3.16
C VAL A 44 10.89 -10.44 3.14
N GLY A 45 11.53 -10.90 4.22
CA GLY A 45 12.97 -10.90 4.42
C GLY A 45 13.59 -9.57 4.86
N ASN A 46 12.77 -8.57 5.24
CA ASN A 46 13.26 -7.20 5.32
C ASN A 46 12.52 -6.39 6.41
N ASP A 47 13.25 -5.95 7.43
CA ASP A 47 12.72 -5.34 8.64
C ASP A 47 12.02 -3.99 8.40
N ALA A 48 10.69 -3.94 8.58
CA ALA A 48 9.87 -2.73 8.43
C ALA A 48 9.86 -1.86 9.71
N GLU A 49 10.53 -2.31 10.77
CA GLU A 49 10.62 -1.56 12.03
C GLU A 49 11.15 -0.14 11.79
N GLY A 50 10.50 0.86 12.38
CA GLY A 50 10.84 2.27 12.21
C GLY A 50 10.35 2.91 10.91
N ILE A 51 9.52 2.22 10.11
CA ILE A 51 8.83 2.81 8.97
C ILE A 51 7.32 2.83 9.21
N LEU A 52 6.71 4.01 9.13
CA LEU A 52 5.26 4.18 9.18
C LEU A 52 4.73 4.43 7.76
N VAL A 53 3.74 3.65 7.33
CA VAL A 53 3.04 3.86 6.06
C VAL A 53 1.67 4.44 6.33
N LEU A 54 1.37 5.59 5.74
CA LEU A 54 0.09 6.29 5.84
C LEU A 54 -0.55 6.35 4.46
N GLY A 55 -1.77 5.86 4.33
CA GLY A 55 -2.57 5.96 3.11
C GLY A 55 -3.78 6.87 3.33
N ALA A 56 -4.03 7.79 2.40
CA ALA A 56 -5.24 8.61 2.37
C ALA A 56 -6.09 8.24 1.14
N THR A 57 -7.41 8.19 1.31
CA THR A 57 -8.36 7.99 0.21
C THR A 57 -9.72 8.57 0.57
N ASN A 58 -10.44 9.06 -0.44
CA ASN A 58 -11.83 9.50 -0.30
C ASN A 58 -12.83 8.36 -0.55
N ILE A 59 -12.37 7.20 -1.03
CA ILE A 59 -13.21 6.12 -1.54
C ILE A 59 -12.80 4.77 -0.91
N PRO A 60 -12.76 4.62 0.43
CA PRO A 60 -12.16 3.45 1.08
C PRO A 60 -12.83 2.10 0.74
N TRP A 61 -14.07 2.11 0.24
CA TRP A 61 -14.79 0.89 -0.15
C TRP A 61 -14.27 0.24 -1.44
N VAL A 62 -13.54 0.97 -2.29
CA VAL A 62 -12.98 0.39 -3.54
C VAL A 62 -11.65 -0.31 -3.34
N LEU A 63 -11.01 -0.11 -2.18
CA LEU A 63 -9.72 -0.71 -1.85
C LEU A 63 -9.80 -2.23 -1.76
N ASP A 64 -8.80 -2.89 -2.35
CA ASP A 64 -8.64 -4.33 -2.28
C ASP A 64 -8.57 -4.82 -0.82
N ALA A 65 -9.27 -5.92 -0.53
CA ALA A 65 -9.35 -6.47 0.82
C ALA A 65 -7.99 -6.86 1.40
N ALA A 66 -7.03 -7.29 0.57
CA ALA A 66 -5.68 -7.63 1.00
C ALA A 66 -4.85 -6.39 1.36
N ILE A 67 -5.17 -5.22 0.79
CA ILE A 67 -4.53 -3.94 1.11
C ILE A 67 -5.09 -3.41 2.41
N ARG A 68 -6.43 -3.40 2.54
CA ARG A 68 -7.10 -3.04 3.79
C ARG A 68 -6.60 -3.84 4.99
N ARG A 69 -6.35 -5.14 4.84
CA ARG A 69 -5.81 -6.00 5.91
C ARG A 69 -4.38 -5.65 6.34
N ARG A 70 -3.61 -4.93 5.50
CA ARG A 70 -2.25 -4.49 5.84
C ARG A 70 -2.23 -3.16 6.60
N PHE A 71 -3.31 -2.39 6.57
CA PHE A 71 -3.48 -1.21 7.42
C PHE A 71 -4.13 -1.63 8.74
N GLU A 72 -3.34 -1.68 9.81
CA GLU A 72 -3.80 -2.09 11.13
C GLU A 72 -4.76 -1.08 11.77
N VAL A 73 -4.54 0.20 11.51
CA VAL A 73 -5.34 1.32 12.02
C VAL A 73 -5.96 2.06 10.85
N VAL A 74 -7.28 2.24 10.91
CA VAL A 74 -8.05 3.01 9.93
C VAL A 74 -8.76 4.14 10.66
N PHE A 75 -8.56 5.36 10.18
CA PHE A 75 -9.27 6.55 10.65
C PHE A 75 -10.38 6.88 9.66
N PHE A 76 -11.56 7.22 10.18
CA PHE A 76 -12.73 7.65 9.41
C PHE A 76 -13.00 9.13 9.67
#